data_AF-A0A0F2LPB0-F1
#
_entry.id   AF-A0A0F2LPB0-F1
#
_cell.length_a   1.000
_cell.length_b   1.000
_cell.length_c   1.000
_cell.angle_alpha   90.00
_cell.angle_beta   90.00
_cell.angle_gamma   90.00
#
_symmetry.space_group_name_H-M   'P 1'
#
loop_
_entity.id
_entity.type
_entity.pdbx_description
1 polymer ?
#
loop_
_entity_poly.entity_id
_entity_poly.type
_entity_poly.pdbx_seq_one_letter_code
_entity_poly.pdbx_strand_id
1 'polypeptide(L)'
;FKELESRKVYNLPVKYGEVSIEISVRGYVVHDIYSKRERSAGEFEYDDPITFSYTTKGMIIKHPLLSEFSLVDGIEAYHATEHVLIHAGRVVAGASLTDLSGISYPSGHVVIYDSSVGGSGVSKLLYERLEDAYEVAKDIVEKCDCEDGCPKCVYDPYCGNNNKFLSRRKSLRLISEVMKGEVPKEEDVWGESVR
;
A
#
# COMPACT_ATOMS: atom_id res chain seq x y z
N PHE A 1 -7.01 -14.39 -6.26
CA PHE A 1 -6.39 -13.63 -7.37
C PHE A 1 -6.42 -14.49 -8.62
N LYS A 2 -6.86 -13.95 -9.75
CA LYS A 2 -6.82 -14.61 -11.06
C LYS A 2 -5.91 -13.81 -11.99
N GLU A 3 -4.73 -14.35 -12.27
CA GLU A 3 -3.71 -13.71 -13.10
C GLU A 3 -4.22 -13.53 -14.54
N LEU A 4 -3.93 -12.36 -15.12
CA LEU A 4 -4.18 -12.02 -16.52
C LEU A 4 -2.87 -11.75 -17.26
N GLU A 5 -1.94 -11.05 -16.60
CA GLU A 5 -0.63 -10.70 -17.14
C GLU A 5 0.43 -10.78 -16.05
N SER A 6 1.68 -10.98 -16.45
CA SER A 6 2.83 -10.88 -15.56
C SER A 6 4.03 -10.33 -16.29
N ARG A 7 4.85 -9.55 -15.57
CA ARG A 7 6.12 -9.00 -16.07
C ARG A 7 7.12 -8.84 -14.94
N LYS A 8 8.33 -8.42 -15.30
CA LYS A 8 9.35 -8.01 -14.33
C LYS A 8 9.58 -6.51 -14.40
N VAL A 9 9.69 -5.87 -13.24
CA VAL A 9 9.99 -4.43 -13.10
C VAL A 9 11.15 -4.32 -12.13
N TYR A 10 12.31 -3.87 -12.60
CA TYR A 10 13.58 -3.97 -11.85
C TYR A 10 13.83 -5.36 -11.24
N ASN A 11 13.60 -6.42 -12.04
CA ASN A 11 13.64 -7.83 -11.61
C ASN A 11 12.60 -8.26 -10.57
N LEU A 12 11.74 -7.38 -10.08
CA LEU A 12 10.60 -7.76 -9.23
C LEU A 12 9.56 -8.49 -10.06
N PRO A 13 9.03 -9.64 -9.58
CA PRO A 13 7.88 -10.25 -10.21
C PRO A 13 6.63 -9.43 -9.91
N VAL A 14 5.94 -9.01 -10.97
CA VAL A 14 4.70 -8.24 -10.90
C VAL A 14 3.63 -8.98 -11.69
N LYS A 15 2.51 -9.23 -11.04
CA LYS A 15 1.34 -9.89 -11.64
C LYS A 15 0.19 -8.92 -11.67
N TYR A 16 -0.56 -8.89 -12.76
CA TYR A 16 -1.78 -8.09 -12.90
C TYR A 16 -2.97 -9.02 -13.17
N GLY A 17 -4.10 -8.76 -12.54
CA GLY A 17 -5.25 -9.65 -12.65
C GLY A 17 -6.47 -9.22 -11.83
N GLU A 18 -7.42 -10.15 -11.71
CA GLU A 18 -8.62 -9.95 -10.90
C GLU A 18 -8.35 -10.26 -9.42
N VAL A 19 -8.74 -9.32 -8.56
CA VAL A 19 -8.68 -9.42 -7.10
C VAL A 19 -10.10 -9.40 -6.54
N SER A 20 -10.33 -10.19 -5.49
CA SER A 20 -11.55 -10.13 -4.69
C SER A 20 -11.20 -9.45 -3.39
N ILE A 21 -11.83 -8.32 -3.11
CA ILE A 21 -11.61 -7.50 -1.92
C ILE A 21 -12.76 -7.76 -0.96
N GLU A 22 -12.43 -7.96 0.31
CA GLU A 22 -13.39 -7.97 1.41
C GLU A 22 -13.01 -6.87 2.40
N ILE A 23 -13.98 -6.04 2.76
CA ILE A 23 -13.85 -5.00 3.77
C ILE A 23 -14.72 -5.42 4.94
N SER A 24 -14.15 -5.40 6.15
CA SER A 24 -14.86 -5.70 7.40
C SER A 24 -14.78 -4.51 8.34
N VAL A 25 -15.93 -3.95 8.70
CA VAL A 25 -16.05 -2.88 9.69
C VAL A 25 -16.53 -3.49 11.01
N ARG A 26 -15.63 -3.53 12.01
CA ARG A 26 -15.89 -4.16 13.31
C ARG A 26 -16.55 -3.25 14.34
N GLY A 27 -16.54 -1.94 14.12
CA GLY A 27 -17.02 -0.99 15.12
C GLY A 27 -16.81 0.46 14.72
N TYR A 28 -16.93 1.36 15.70
CA TYR A 28 -16.69 2.79 15.55
C TYR A 28 -16.17 3.41 16.85
N VAL A 29 -15.49 4.55 16.72
CA VAL A 29 -15.00 5.35 17.85
C VAL A 29 -15.75 6.67 17.88
N VAL A 30 -16.23 7.07 19.05
CA VAL A 30 -16.90 8.37 19.25
C VAL A 30 -15.88 9.38 19.74
N HIS A 31 -15.74 10.51 19.03
CA HIS A 31 -14.90 11.62 19.44
C HIS A 31 -15.77 12.82 19.85
N ASP A 32 -15.48 13.40 21.01
CA ASP A 32 -16.10 14.67 21.43
C ASP A 32 -15.29 15.83 20.86
N ILE A 33 -15.91 16.60 19.97
CA ILE A 33 -15.28 17.75 19.29
C ILE A 33 -15.38 19.07 20.09
N TYR A 34 -16.17 19.10 21.17
CA TYR A 34 -16.47 20.32 21.92
C TYR A 34 -15.72 20.39 23.25
N SER A 35 -15.59 19.27 23.95
CA SER A 35 -14.72 19.24 25.11
C SER A 35 -13.28 19.18 24.61
N LYS A 36 -12.38 20.03 25.15
CA LYS A 36 -10.93 19.97 24.88
C LYS A 36 -10.27 18.67 25.41
N ARG A 37 -11.03 17.59 25.57
CA ARG A 37 -10.52 16.29 26.00
C ARG A 37 -10.00 15.56 24.77
N GLU A 38 -8.72 15.22 24.78
CA GLU A 38 -8.07 14.43 23.72
C GLU A 38 -8.55 12.96 23.68
N ARG A 39 -9.44 12.53 24.59
CA ARG A 39 -9.87 11.13 24.70
C ARG A 39 -11.19 10.89 23.98
N SER A 40 -11.27 9.77 23.25
CA SER A 40 -12.51 9.24 22.70
C SER A 40 -13.56 9.10 23.80
N ALA A 41 -14.81 9.46 23.47
CA ALA A 41 -15.96 9.32 24.35
C ALA A 41 -16.38 7.84 24.54
N GLY A 42 -15.91 6.96 23.65
CA GLY A 42 -16.07 5.50 23.75
C GLY A 42 -15.66 4.81 22.45
N GLU A 43 -15.28 3.54 22.55
CA GLU A 43 -15.11 2.61 21.42
C GLU A 43 -16.24 1.58 21.48
N PHE A 44 -16.89 1.34 20.34
CA PHE A 44 -18.04 0.44 20.24
C PHE A 44 -17.76 -0.59 19.16
N GLU A 45 -17.85 -1.86 19.52
CA GLU A 45 -17.77 -2.97 18.57
C GLU A 45 -19.19 -3.45 18.22
N TYR A 46 -19.36 -3.91 16.98
CA TYR A 46 -20.56 -4.60 16.54
C TYR A 46 -20.49 -6.06 16.96
N ASP A 47 -21.63 -6.64 17.36
CA ASP A 47 -21.73 -8.09 17.63
C ASP A 47 -21.40 -8.91 16.37
N ASP A 48 -21.89 -8.44 15.21
CA ASP A 48 -21.59 -8.98 13.89
C ASP A 48 -20.91 -7.89 13.02
N PRO A 49 -19.66 -8.08 12.56
CA PRO A 49 -18.99 -7.12 11.69
C PRO A 49 -19.74 -6.90 10.37
N ILE A 50 -19.81 -5.66 9.92
CA ILE A 50 -20.38 -5.32 8.62
C ILE A 50 -19.35 -5.66 7.55
N THR A 51 -19.66 -6.63 6.69
CA THR A 51 -18.77 -7.05 5.60
C THR A 51 -19.32 -6.63 4.23
N PHE A 52 -18.41 -6.22 3.36
CA PHE A 52 -18.70 -5.91 1.96
C PHE A 52 -17.60 -6.49 1.08
N SER A 53 -17.97 -7.23 0.05
CA SER A 53 -17.02 -7.81 -0.89
C SER A 53 -17.35 -7.44 -2.33
N TYR A 54 -16.28 -7.27 -3.12
CA TYR A 54 -16.39 -6.95 -4.53
C TYR A 54 -15.17 -7.45 -5.29
N THR A 55 -15.35 -7.70 -6.59
CA THR A 55 -14.26 -8.04 -7.49
C THR A 55 -13.83 -6.79 -8.25
N THR A 56 -12.53 -6.60 -8.39
CA THR A 56 -11.91 -5.52 -9.14
C THR A 56 -10.62 -6.03 -9.80
N LYS A 57 -9.83 -5.14 -10.40
CA LYS A 57 -8.53 -5.46 -11.01
C LYS A 57 -7.42 -4.73 -10.28
N GLY A 58 -6.24 -5.35 -10.28
CA GLY A 58 -5.08 -4.81 -9.62
C GLY A 58 -3.82 -5.62 -9.89
N MET A 59 -2.72 -5.15 -9.32
CA MET A 59 -1.42 -5.78 -9.40
C MET A 59 -0.94 -6.27 -8.03
N ILE A 60 -0.13 -7.32 -8.06
CA ILE A 60 0.64 -7.82 -6.91
C ILE A 60 2.10 -7.64 -7.25
N ILE A 61 2.82 -6.92 -6.40
CA ILE A 61 4.25 -6.68 -6.50
C ILE A 61 4.92 -7.39 -5.33
N LYS A 62 5.84 -8.30 -5.61
CA LYS A 62 6.67 -8.95 -4.59
C LYS A 62 7.99 -8.19 -4.45
N HIS A 63 8.13 -7.46 -3.35
CA HIS A 63 9.35 -6.79 -2.96
C HIS A 63 10.34 -7.75 -2.27
N PRO A 64 11.65 -7.45 -2.29
CA PRO A 64 12.64 -8.27 -1.59
C PRO A 64 12.53 -8.11 -0.07
N LEU A 65 12.86 -9.19 0.64
CA LEU A 65 13.12 -9.15 2.08
C LEU A 65 14.57 -8.69 2.28
N LEU A 66 14.76 -7.51 2.84
CA LEU A 66 16.08 -6.98 3.15
C LEU A 66 16.58 -7.62 4.45
N SER A 67 17.80 -8.15 4.45
CA SER A 67 18.33 -8.91 5.59
C SER A 67 18.56 -8.04 6.82
N GLU A 68 18.74 -6.74 6.64
CA GLU A 68 18.84 -5.75 7.71
C GLU A 68 17.49 -5.37 8.34
N PHE A 69 16.36 -5.73 7.73
CA PHE A 69 15.03 -5.40 8.25
C PHE A 69 14.54 -6.49 9.20
N SER A 70 14.18 -6.09 10.42
CA SER A 70 13.30 -6.90 11.26
C SER A 70 11.90 -7.01 10.63
N LEU A 71 11.06 -7.88 11.17
CA LEU A 71 9.67 -8.01 10.72
C LEU A 71 8.92 -6.66 10.75
N VAL A 72 9.12 -5.87 11.82
CA VAL A 72 8.50 -4.56 11.98
C VAL A 72 9.06 -3.56 10.98
N ASP A 73 10.38 -3.60 10.72
CA ASP A 73 11.01 -2.73 9.72
C ASP A 73 10.46 -3.02 8.31
N GLY A 74 10.28 -4.31 7.98
CA GLY A 74 9.67 -4.74 6.73
C GLY A 74 8.24 -4.22 6.60
N ILE A 75 7.41 -4.40 7.63
CA ILE A 75 6.03 -3.89 7.68
C ILE A 75 6.01 -2.38 7.39
N GLU A 76 6.83 -1.60 8.09
CA GLU A 76 6.89 -0.15 7.91
C GLU A 76 7.35 0.26 6.50
N ALA A 77 8.29 -0.49 5.93
CA ALA A 77 8.81 -0.23 4.60
C ALA A 77 7.78 -0.56 3.50
N TYR A 78 7.14 -1.72 3.56
CA TYR A 78 6.17 -2.16 2.55
C TYR A 78 4.90 -1.31 2.59
N HIS A 79 4.44 -0.94 3.79
CA HIS A 79 3.26 -0.08 3.94
C HIS A 79 3.52 1.35 3.45
N ALA A 80 4.68 1.93 3.76
CA ALA A 80 5.05 3.23 3.20
C ALA A 80 5.24 3.16 1.68
N THR A 81 5.82 2.07 1.16
CA THR A 81 6.01 1.89 -0.29
C THR A 81 4.68 1.70 -1.03
N GLU A 82 3.71 1.00 -0.43
CA GLU A 82 2.32 0.93 -0.93
C GLU A 82 1.73 2.33 -1.12
N HIS A 83 1.76 3.16 -0.06
CA HIS A 83 1.23 4.52 -0.13
C HIS A 83 1.93 5.36 -1.20
N VAL A 84 3.25 5.34 -1.24
CA VAL A 84 4.01 6.18 -2.15
C VAL A 84 3.80 5.74 -3.61
N LEU A 85 3.67 4.44 -3.90
CA LEU A 85 3.33 3.95 -5.23
C LEU A 85 1.90 4.34 -5.66
N ILE A 86 0.94 4.33 -4.74
CA ILE A 86 -0.41 4.85 -4.99
C ILE A 86 -0.35 6.35 -5.34
N HIS A 87 0.40 7.15 -4.57
CA HIS A 87 0.59 8.57 -4.85
C HIS A 87 1.35 8.83 -6.16
N ALA A 88 2.34 8.01 -6.49
CA ALA A 88 3.03 8.06 -7.77
C ALA A 88 2.08 7.79 -8.95
N GLY A 89 1.07 6.94 -8.76
CA GLY A 89 -0.02 6.71 -9.72
C GLY A 89 -0.76 7.98 -10.14
N ARG A 90 -0.79 9.02 -9.31
CA ARG A 90 -1.37 10.32 -9.67
C ARG A 90 -0.59 10.99 -10.80
N VAL A 91 0.73 10.87 -10.78
CA VAL A 91 1.63 11.44 -11.78
C VAL A 91 1.66 10.58 -13.02
N VAL A 92 1.85 9.27 -12.87
CA VAL A 92 2.11 8.39 -14.02
C VAL A 92 0.84 7.85 -14.68
N ALA A 93 -0.27 7.76 -13.95
CA ALA A 93 -1.53 7.18 -14.43
C ALA A 93 -2.73 8.15 -14.37
N GLY A 94 -2.53 9.39 -13.91
CA GLY A 94 -3.60 10.38 -13.80
C GLY A 94 -4.65 10.04 -12.73
N ALA A 95 -4.29 9.21 -11.75
CA ALA A 95 -5.18 8.77 -10.70
C ALA A 95 -5.68 9.94 -9.81
N SER A 96 -6.95 9.89 -9.43
CA SER A 96 -7.47 10.61 -8.27
C SER A 96 -7.01 9.95 -6.96
N LEU A 97 -7.22 10.63 -5.83
CA LEU A 97 -6.90 10.11 -4.51
C LEU A 97 -7.70 8.85 -4.12
N THR A 98 -8.82 8.60 -4.79
CA THR A 98 -9.76 7.53 -4.46
C THR A 98 -9.83 6.44 -5.53
N ASP A 99 -9.03 6.54 -6.59
CA ASP A 99 -9.10 5.58 -7.70
C ASP A 99 -8.37 4.28 -7.39
N LEU A 100 -7.31 4.38 -6.57
CA LEU A 100 -6.46 3.27 -6.18
C LEU A 100 -6.54 3.02 -4.68
N SER A 101 -6.47 1.76 -4.31
CA SER A 101 -6.28 1.30 -2.94
C SER A 101 -5.21 0.23 -2.93
N GLY A 102 -4.62 -0.02 -1.76
CA GLY A 102 -3.59 -1.04 -1.63
C GLY A 102 -3.74 -1.90 -0.39
N ILE A 103 -2.92 -2.94 -0.30
CA ILE A 103 -2.69 -3.72 0.92
C ILE A 103 -1.23 -4.17 0.88
N SER A 104 -0.52 -4.01 1.98
CA SER A 104 0.84 -4.51 2.16
C SER A 104 0.87 -5.65 3.18
N TYR A 105 1.75 -6.62 2.92
CA TYR A 105 1.95 -7.80 3.75
C TYR A 105 3.38 -7.86 4.27
N PRO A 106 3.62 -8.39 5.49
CA PRO A 106 4.96 -8.58 6.04
C PRO A 106 5.87 -9.46 5.17
N SER A 107 5.28 -10.29 4.30
CA SER A 107 6.01 -11.11 3.34
C SER A 107 6.55 -10.31 2.14
N GLY A 108 6.40 -8.97 2.10
CA GLY A 108 6.88 -8.12 1.01
C GLY A 108 5.93 -8.03 -0.19
N HIS A 109 4.75 -8.62 -0.11
CA HIS A 109 3.72 -8.43 -1.12
C HIS A 109 3.05 -7.07 -0.91
N VAL A 110 2.98 -6.28 -1.96
CA VAL A 110 2.18 -5.06 -2.04
C VAL A 110 1.18 -5.25 -3.16
N VAL A 111 -0.10 -5.15 -2.82
CA VAL A 111 -1.22 -5.23 -3.75
C VAL A 111 -1.72 -3.82 -3.98
N ILE A 112 -1.89 -3.40 -5.23
CA ILE A 112 -2.52 -2.11 -5.58
C ILE A 112 -3.61 -2.40 -6.61
N TYR A 113 -4.81 -1.92 -6.36
CA TYR A 113 -6.00 -2.26 -7.14
C TYR A 113 -6.93 -1.05 -7.31
N ASP A 114 -7.81 -1.13 -8.31
CA ASP A 114 -8.83 -0.12 -8.54
C ASP A 114 -9.89 -0.19 -7.44
N SER A 115 -10.18 0.93 -6.78
CA SER A 115 -11.21 1.00 -5.73
C SER A 115 -12.63 0.86 -6.27
N SER A 116 -12.83 1.00 -7.59
CA SER A 116 -14.12 0.81 -8.25
C SER A 116 -14.43 -0.66 -8.50
N VAL A 117 -15.68 -1.08 -8.26
CA VAL A 117 -16.16 -2.42 -8.61
C VAL A 117 -15.95 -2.71 -10.11
N GLY A 118 -15.39 -3.87 -10.43
CA GLY A 118 -15.07 -4.31 -11.80
C GLY A 118 -13.73 -3.78 -12.36
N GLY A 119 -13.20 -2.69 -11.79
CA GLY A 119 -11.96 -2.04 -12.21
C GLY A 119 -12.17 -0.84 -13.13
N SER A 120 -11.49 0.27 -12.83
CA SER A 120 -11.49 1.52 -13.61
C SER A 120 -10.42 1.53 -14.69
N GLY A 121 -9.41 0.67 -14.58
CA GLY A 121 -8.25 0.62 -15.47
C GLY A 121 -7.10 1.53 -15.04
N VAL A 122 -7.21 2.27 -13.95
CA VAL A 122 -6.12 3.10 -13.41
C VAL A 122 -4.96 2.22 -12.93
N SER A 123 -5.28 1.11 -12.25
CA SER A 123 -4.33 0.09 -11.82
C SER A 123 -3.61 -0.56 -13.01
N LYS A 124 -4.29 -0.70 -14.17
CA LYS A 124 -3.66 -1.19 -15.40
C LYS A 124 -2.61 -0.22 -15.93
N LEU A 125 -2.93 1.08 -15.98
CA LEU A 125 -1.98 2.12 -16.40
C LEU A 125 -0.78 2.20 -15.46
N LEU A 126 -1.02 2.13 -14.14
CA LEU A 126 0.07 2.07 -13.16
C LEU A 126 0.92 0.81 -13.35
N TYR A 127 0.30 -0.34 -13.63
CA TYR A 127 1.02 -1.60 -13.87
C TYR A 127 1.92 -1.49 -15.09
N GLU A 128 1.47 -0.87 -16.18
CA GLU A 128 2.25 -0.66 -17.41
C GLU A 128 3.40 0.33 -17.23
N ARG A 129 3.25 1.31 -16.34
CA ARG A 129 4.20 2.41 -16.07
C ARG A 129 4.87 2.29 -14.70
N LEU A 130 5.00 1.07 -14.19
CA LEU A 130 5.45 0.85 -12.82
C LEU A 130 6.92 1.27 -12.61
N GLU A 131 7.77 1.18 -13.64
CA GLU A 131 9.13 1.75 -13.62
C GLU A 131 9.09 3.25 -13.29
N ASP A 132 8.33 4.02 -14.07
CA ASP A 132 8.14 5.46 -13.85
C ASP A 132 7.53 5.73 -12.45
N ALA A 133 6.63 4.86 -11.99
CA ALA A 133 6.03 4.98 -10.66
C ALA A 133 7.07 4.83 -9.54
N TYR A 134 8.04 3.92 -9.66
CA TYR A 134 9.13 3.79 -8.70
C TYR A 134 10.08 4.99 -8.73
N GLU A 135 10.33 5.59 -9.91
CA GLU A 135 11.12 6.81 -10.02
C GLU A 135 10.43 7.98 -9.29
N VAL A 136 9.15 8.20 -9.56
CA VAL A 136 8.34 9.21 -8.86
C VAL A 136 8.27 8.91 -7.36
N ALA A 137 8.08 7.65 -6.99
CA ALA A 137 8.01 7.23 -5.60
C ALA A 137 9.31 7.53 -4.85
N LYS A 138 10.45 7.19 -5.44
CA LYS A 138 11.77 7.53 -4.89
C LYS A 138 11.90 9.03 -4.71
N ASP A 139 11.54 9.82 -5.73
CA ASP A 139 11.58 11.28 -5.68
C ASP A 139 10.76 11.86 -4.52
N ILE A 140 9.54 11.34 -4.28
CA ILE A 140 8.66 11.75 -3.18
C ILE A 140 9.35 11.54 -1.82
N VAL A 141 9.91 10.35 -1.59
CA VAL A 141 10.49 10.02 -0.28
C VAL A 141 11.89 10.60 -0.09
N GLU A 142 12.68 10.73 -1.14
CA GLU A 142 14.05 11.27 -1.11
C GLU A 142 14.06 12.78 -0.87
N LYS A 143 13.19 13.53 -1.54
CA LYS A 143 13.17 15.01 -1.47
C LYS A 143 12.43 15.58 -0.27
N CYS A 144 11.70 14.74 0.49
CA CYS A 144 11.02 15.19 1.69
C CYS A 144 12.01 15.51 2.82
N ASP A 145 11.71 16.53 3.62
CA ASP A 145 12.56 17.03 4.71
C ASP A 145 12.11 16.57 6.10
N CYS A 146 11.06 15.75 6.19
CA CYS A 146 10.54 15.26 7.48
C CYS A 146 11.48 14.24 8.14
N GLU A 147 11.33 14.02 9.44
CA GLU A 147 12.14 13.05 10.17
C GLU A 147 11.98 11.62 9.63
N ASP A 148 10.78 11.04 9.72
CA ASP A 148 10.52 9.68 9.19
C ASP A 148 9.05 9.40 8.78
N GLY A 149 8.35 10.40 8.25
CA GLY A 149 7.01 10.24 7.68
C GLY A 149 6.12 11.45 7.96
N CYS A 150 5.36 11.89 6.97
CA CYS A 150 4.41 13.00 7.10
C CYS A 150 3.36 12.99 5.97
N PRO A 151 2.33 13.86 6.04
CA PRO A 151 1.33 14.07 4.98
C PRO A 151 1.85 14.44 3.59
N LYS A 152 3.11 14.90 3.49
CA LYS A 152 3.71 15.27 2.19
C LYS A 152 4.37 14.09 1.46
N CYS A 153 4.59 12.96 2.13
CA CYS A 153 5.36 11.85 1.55
C CYS A 153 4.67 10.48 1.67
N VAL A 154 4.48 9.95 2.88
CA VAL A 154 4.08 8.55 3.09
C VAL A 154 2.72 8.38 3.74
N TYR A 155 2.05 9.45 4.18
CA TYR A 155 0.70 9.29 4.74
C TYR A 155 -0.34 9.31 3.63
N ASP A 156 -1.37 8.50 3.81
CA ASP A 156 -2.54 8.45 2.96
C ASP A 156 -3.80 8.76 3.79
N PRO A 157 -4.68 9.69 3.35
CA PRO A 157 -5.91 10.02 4.08
C PRO A 157 -6.94 8.88 4.08
N TYR A 158 -6.80 7.89 3.19
CA TYR A 158 -7.64 6.70 3.06
C TYR A 158 -6.95 5.43 3.59
N CYS A 159 -5.85 5.59 4.35
CA CYS A 159 -5.21 4.47 5.05
C CYS A 159 -6.15 3.89 6.14
N GLY A 160 -6.56 2.63 5.96
CA GLY A 160 -7.43 1.92 6.92
C GLY A 160 -6.80 1.67 8.30
N ASN A 161 -5.46 1.76 8.42
CA ASN A 161 -4.73 1.57 9.68
C ASN A 161 -4.26 2.90 10.30
N ASN A 162 -4.94 4.02 10.00
CA ASN A 162 -4.65 5.34 10.57
C ASN A 162 -3.17 5.76 10.46
N ASN A 163 -2.52 5.43 9.33
CA ASN A 163 -1.11 5.73 9.08
C ASN A 163 -0.13 5.18 10.16
N LYS A 164 -0.50 4.09 10.85
CA LYS A 164 0.40 3.36 11.75
C LYS A 164 1.38 2.49 10.96
N PHE A 165 2.56 2.27 11.53
CA PHE A 165 3.64 1.47 10.93
C PHE A 165 4.03 1.97 9.53
N LEU A 166 4.61 3.17 9.47
CA LEU A 166 5.11 3.78 8.26
C LEU A 166 6.50 4.35 8.54
N SER A 167 7.46 4.08 7.66
CA SER A 167 8.77 4.72 7.71
C SER A 167 9.18 5.17 6.31
N ARG A 168 9.37 6.48 6.17
CA ARG A 168 9.87 7.08 4.92
C ARG A 168 11.27 6.58 4.58
N ARG A 169 12.17 6.52 5.56
CA ARG A 169 13.56 6.12 5.39
C ARG A 169 13.65 4.65 4.96
N LYS A 170 12.83 3.78 5.57
CA LYS A 170 12.80 2.36 5.20
C LYS A 170 12.18 2.13 3.82
N SER A 171 11.15 2.91 3.45
CA SER A 171 10.63 2.90 2.07
C SER A 171 11.68 3.37 1.06
N LEU A 172 12.38 4.48 1.32
CA LEU A 172 13.47 4.96 0.45
C LEU A 172 14.57 3.89 0.31
N ARG A 173 14.95 3.24 1.41
CA ARG A 173 15.92 2.14 1.42
C ARG A 173 15.45 0.99 0.52
N LEU A 174 14.21 0.55 0.69
CA LEU A 174 13.60 -0.53 -0.09
C LEU A 174 13.53 -0.18 -1.58
N ILE A 175 12.97 0.97 -1.94
CA ILE A 175 12.87 1.43 -3.33
C ILE A 175 14.26 1.55 -3.97
N SER A 176 15.25 2.07 -3.23
CA SER A 176 16.62 2.17 -3.74
C SER A 176 17.25 0.80 -4.03
N GLU A 177 16.94 -0.23 -3.24
CA GLU A 177 17.39 -1.60 -3.51
C GLU A 177 16.65 -2.25 -4.68
N VAL A 178 15.33 -2.06 -4.76
CA VAL A 178 14.52 -2.50 -5.90
C VAL A 178 15.13 -1.96 -7.20
N MET A 179 15.42 -0.66 -7.28
CA MET A 179 15.94 -0.03 -8.49
C MET A 179 17.36 -0.50 -8.88
N LYS A 180 18.11 -1.14 -7.99
CA LYS A 180 19.39 -1.79 -8.33
C LYS A 180 19.20 -3.14 -9.03
N GLY A 181 18.00 -3.71 -8.97
CA GLY A 181 17.65 -4.95 -9.67
C GLY A 181 18.02 -6.23 -8.93
N GLU A 182 18.18 -6.20 -7.60
CA GLU A 182 18.42 -7.42 -6.82
C GLU A 182 17.17 -8.31 -6.76
N VAL A 183 17.34 -9.62 -6.94
CA VAL A 183 16.24 -10.57 -7.13
C VAL A 183 15.64 -11.00 -5.78
N PRO A 184 14.31 -10.88 -5.56
CA PRO A 184 13.65 -11.46 -4.40
C PRO A 184 13.76 -13.00 -4.43
N LYS A 185 14.02 -13.64 -3.28
CA LYS A 185 13.83 -15.09 -3.17
C LYS A 185 12.34 -15.41 -3.34
N GLU A 186 12.01 -16.30 -4.27
CA GLU A 186 10.64 -16.83 -4.42
C GLU A 186 10.32 -17.70 -3.20
N GLU A 187 9.45 -17.17 -2.33
CA GLU A 187 8.79 -17.94 -1.28
C GLU A 187 7.29 -17.65 -1.36
N ASP A 188 6.50 -18.70 -1.57
CA ASP A 188 5.03 -18.67 -1.50
C ASP A 188 4.61 -18.53 -0.04
N VAL A 189 4.32 -17.31 0.42
CA VAL A 189 3.68 -17.11 1.73
C VAL A 189 2.75 -15.89 1.69
N TRP A 190 1.46 -16.17 1.65
CA TRP A 190 0.40 -15.24 2.05
C TRP A 190 0.47 -15.09 3.58
N GLY A 191 0.73 -13.88 4.06
CA GLY A 191 0.63 -13.55 5.50
C GLY A 191 -0.67 -12.81 5.80
N GLU A 192 -0.94 -12.53 7.08
CA GLU A 192 -2.01 -11.60 7.44
C GLU A 192 -1.63 -10.17 7.07
N SER A 193 -2.61 -9.41 6.57
CA SER A 193 -2.48 -7.98 6.26
C SER A 193 -2.26 -7.17 7.54
N VAL A 194 -1.53 -6.06 7.44
CA VAL A 194 -1.32 -5.11 8.57
C VAL A 194 -2.51 -4.16 8.74
N ARG A 195 -3.47 -4.18 7.80
CA ARG A 195 -4.77 -3.50 7.91
C ARG A 195 -5.77 -4.32 8.70
#